data_AF-A0A534RXQ9-F1
#
_entry.id   AF-A0A534RXQ9-F1
#
_cell.length_a   1.000
_cell.length_b   1.000
_cell.length_c   1.000
_cell.angle_alpha   90.00
_cell.angle_beta   90.00
_cell.angle_gamma   90.00
#
_symmetry.space_group_name_H-M   'P 1'
#
loop_
_entity.id
_entity.type
_entity.pdbx_description
1 polymer ?
#
loop_
_entity_poly.entity_id
_entity_poly.type
_entity_poly.pdbx_seq_one_letter_code
_entity_poly.pdbx_strand_id
1 'polypeptide(L)'
;PEVDAIIINGGTGIAPRDTTFEAIQGLLEKEISGFGELFRMLSYQDIGSAAMLTRATAGVAKGKVVVSLPGSTGAVELAMTKLLLPELGHMLFLLRGERHAH
;
A
#
# COMPACT_ATOMS: atom_id res chain seq x y z
N PRO A 1 1.73 -14.00 -19.20
CA PRO A 1 2.22 -12.82 -18.43
C PRO A 1 2.05 -13.07 -16.93
N GLU A 2 3.13 -13.01 -16.15
CA GLU A 2 3.06 -13.07 -14.68
C GLU A 2 2.74 -11.69 -14.09
N VAL A 3 2.03 -11.68 -12.96
CA VAL A 3 1.71 -10.47 -12.21
C VAL A 3 2.85 -10.17 -11.24
N ASP A 4 3.39 -8.95 -11.29
CA ASP A 4 4.46 -8.47 -10.41
C ASP A 4 3.94 -7.76 -9.15
N ALA A 5 2.87 -6.99 -9.30
CA ALA A 5 2.28 -6.20 -8.24
C ALA A 5 0.74 -6.22 -8.31
N ILE A 6 0.11 -6.16 -7.14
CA ILE A 6 -1.34 -6.12 -6.96
C ILE A 6 -1.67 -4.87 -6.15
N ILE A 7 -2.51 -4.02 -6.71
CA ILE A 7 -3.04 -2.83 -6.03
C ILE A 7 -4.55 -3.01 -5.95
N ILE A 8 -5.06 -3.00 -4.72
CA ILE A 8 -6.50 -3.10 -4.41
C ILE A 8 -6.91 -1.80 -3.71
N ASN A 9 -8.14 -1.37 -3.95
CA ASN A 9 -8.73 -0.25 -3.22
C ASN A 9 -10.13 -0.60 -2.68
N GLY A 10 -10.51 0.06 -1.59
CA GLY A 10 -11.79 -0.15 -0.91
C GLY A 10 -11.72 -1.17 0.22
N GLY A 11 -12.75 -1.18 1.08
CA GLY A 11 -12.86 -2.14 2.18
C GLY A 11 -11.81 -2.01 3.29
N THR A 12 -11.15 -0.85 3.42
CA THR A 12 -10.14 -0.56 4.46
C THR A 12 -10.64 0.36 5.58
N GLY A 13 -11.90 0.80 5.56
CA GLY A 13 -12.50 1.60 6.62
C GLY A 13 -12.78 0.79 7.89
N ILE A 14 -13.34 1.40 8.93
CA ILE A 14 -13.65 0.72 10.21
C ILE A 14 -15.07 0.13 10.25
N ALA A 15 -15.83 0.19 9.14
CA ALA A 15 -17.18 -0.35 9.14
C ALA A 15 -17.14 -1.88 9.16
N PRO A 16 -18.13 -2.59 9.75
CA PRO A 16 -18.11 -4.06 9.83
C PRO A 16 -18.02 -4.80 8.49
N ARG A 17 -18.41 -4.13 7.38
CA ARG A 17 -18.30 -4.67 6.02
C ARG A 17 -16.88 -4.55 5.44
N ASP A 18 -16.02 -3.72 6.03
CA ASP A 18 -14.69 -3.42 5.52
C ASP A 18 -13.71 -4.47 6.03
N THR A 19 -13.44 -5.48 5.19
CA THR A 19 -12.63 -6.66 5.54
C THR A 19 -11.34 -6.77 4.72
N THR A 20 -11.10 -5.84 3.80
CA THR A 20 -9.95 -5.90 2.87
C THR A 20 -8.63 -5.70 3.61
N PHE A 21 -8.60 -4.86 4.64
CA PHE A 21 -7.39 -4.70 5.46
C PHE A 21 -7.00 -6.02 6.13
N GLU A 22 -7.93 -6.66 6.83
CA GLU A 22 -7.70 -7.92 7.54
C GLU A 22 -7.25 -9.02 6.58
N ALA A 23 -7.92 -9.13 5.42
CA ALA A 23 -7.59 -10.09 4.40
C ALA A 23 -6.17 -9.88 3.85
N ILE A 24 -5.82 -8.65 3.49
CA ILE A 24 -4.49 -8.34 2.94
C ILE A 24 -3.42 -8.48 4.01
N GLN A 25 -3.61 -7.90 5.19
CA GLN A 25 -2.65 -7.96 6.29
C GLN A 25 -2.35 -9.41 6.70
N GLY A 26 -3.35 -10.28 6.73
CA GLY A 26 -3.17 -11.71 7.00
C GLY A 26 -2.44 -12.49 5.90
N LEU A 27 -2.35 -11.94 4.69
CA LEU A 27 -1.62 -12.54 3.56
C LEU A 27 -0.17 -12.06 3.44
N LEU A 28 0.19 -10.93 4.05
CA LEU A 28 1.53 -10.37 3.93
C LEU A 28 2.55 -11.25 4.67
N GLU A 29 3.57 -11.71 3.94
CA GLU A 29 4.75 -12.38 4.51
C GLU A 29 5.73 -11.34 5.09
N LYS A 30 5.74 -10.14 4.50
CA LYS A 30 6.56 -9.01 4.95
C LYS A 30 5.79 -7.71 4.74
N GLU A 31 5.43 -7.06 5.83
CA GLU A 31 4.80 -5.73 5.80
C GLU A 31 5.84 -4.63 5.55
N ILE A 32 5.44 -3.61 4.80
CA ILE A 32 6.18 -2.36 4.62
C ILE A 32 5.45 -1.30 5.46
N SER A 33 5.66 -1.31 6.78
CA SER A 33 4.94 -0.43 7.72
C SER A 33 5.09 1.06 7.36
N GLY A 34 6.27 1.44 6.85
CA GLY A 34 6.57 2.78 6.38
C GLY A 34 5.62 3.29 5.30
N PHE A 35 5.00 2.42 4.49
CA PHE A 35 3.96 2.83 3.54
C PHE A 35 2.74 3.40 4.26
N GLY A 36 2.21 2.67 5.25
CA GLY A 36 1.04 3.13 6.02
C GLY A 36 1.35 4.37 6.84
N GLU A 37 2.56 4.47 7.40
CA GLU A 37 3.04 5.65 8.15
C GLU A 37 3.10 6.90 7.25
N LEU A 38 3.79 6.82 6.12
CA LEU A 38 3.90 7.93 5.17
C LEU A 38 2.54 8.29 4.57
N PHE A 39 1.71 7.29 4.23
CA PHE A 39 0.38 7.53 3.71
C PHE A 39 -0.50 8.28 4.71
N ARG A 40 -0.45 7.91 6.01
CA ARG A 40 -1.16 8.65 7.07
C ARG A 40 -0.62 10.06 7.24
N MET A 41 0.70 10.25 7.20
CA MET A 41 1.31 11.59 7.28
C MET A 41 0.84 12.48 6.13
N LEU A 42 0.93 11.99 4.90
CA LEU A 42 0.49 12.73 3.71
C LEU A 42 -1.03 12.99 3.74
N SER A 43 -1.82 11.99 4.13
CA SER A 43 -3.26 12.15 4.29
C SER A 43 -3.60 13.18 5.36
N TYR A 44 -2.83 13.26 6.45
CA TYR A 44 -3.07 14.23 7.51
C TYR A 44 -2.88 15.67 7.01
N GLN A 45 -1.94 15.89 6.08
CA GLN A 45 -1.74 17.20 5.45
C GLN A 45 -2.92 17.60 4.55
N ASP A 46 -3.65 16.63 4.00
CA ASP A 46 -4.79 16.86 3.10
C ASP A 46 -6.13 16.92 3.84
N ILE A 47 -6.43 15.92 4.67
CA ILE A 47 -7.75 15.72 5.32
C ILE A 47 -7.70 15.81 6.85
N GLY A 48 -6.57 16.20 7.44
CA GLY A 48 -6.43 16.38 8.89
C GLY A 48 -6.60 15.07 9.68
N SER A 49 -7.25 15.16 10.84
CA SER A 49 -7.40 14.03 11.77
C SER A 49 -8.13 12.82 11.18
N ALA A 50 -8.94 13.00 10.13
CA ALA A 50 -9.59 11.90 9.41
C ALA A 50 -8.57 10.89 8.83
N ALA A 51 -7.33 11.33 8.57
CA ALA A 51 -6.24 10.46 8.15
C ALA A 51 -5.95 9.31 9.13
N MET A 52 -6.27 9.46 10.42
CA MET A 52 -6.12 8.40 11.42
C MET A 52 -6.96 7.16 11.10
N LEU A 53 -8.08 7.32 10.38
CA LEU A 53 -9.04 6.24 10.13
C LEU A 53 -8.64 5.33 8.95
N THR A 54 -7.61 5.69 8.19
CA THR A 54 -7.15 4.84 7.08
C THR A 54 -6.36 3.65 7.57
N ARG A 55 -6.68 2.48 7.00
CA ARG A 55 -5.93 1.24 7.19
C ARG A 55 -5.23 0.83 5.89
N ALA A 56 -4.72 1.82 5.14
CA ALA A 56 -3.89 1.55 3.97
C ALA A 56 -2.62 0.79 4.40
N THR A 57 -2.28 -0.28 3.68
CA THR A 57 -1.10 -1.11 3.96
C THR A 57 -0.45 -1.58 2.67
N ALA A 58 0.83 -1.91 2.75
CA ALA A 58 1.60 -2.49 1.65
C ALA A 58 2.56 -3.54 2.18
N GLY A 59 2.91 -4.49 1.34
CA GLY A 59 3.89 -5.50 1.68
C GLY A 59 4.18 -6.46 0.54
N VAL A 60 4.78 -7.58 0.91
CA VAL A 60 5.10 -8.69 0.00
C VAL A 60 4.29 -9.91 0.41
N ALA A 61 3.69 -10.57 -0.58
CA ALA A 61 3.07 -11.88 -0.43
C ALA A 61 3.35 -12.73 -1.67
N LYS A 62 3.83 -13.97 -1.48
CA LYS A 62 4.12 -14.93 -2.56
C LYS A 62 5.01 -14.36 -3.66
N GLY A 63 6.04 -13.60 -3.27
CA GLY A 63 6.96 -12.96 -4.21
C GLY A 63 6.33 -11.84 -5.05
N LYS A 64 5.24 -11.23 -4.59
CA LYS A 64 4.57 -10.09 -5.25
C LYS A 64 4.44 -8.92 -4.31
N VAL A 65 4.51 -7.71 -4.86
CA VAL A 65 4.13 -6.49 -4.12
C VAL A 65 2.61 -6.45 -4.03
N VAL A 66 2.08 -6.26 -2.82
CA VAL A 66 0.63 -6.13 -2.58
C VAL A 66 0.37 -4.83 -1.83
N VAL A 67 -0.55 -4.03 -2.33
CA VAL A 67 -0.95 -2.76 -1.74
C VAL A 67 -2.48 -2.71 -1.60
N SER A 68 -2.94 -2.29 -0.42
CA SER A 68 -4.35 -2.07 -0.10
C SER A 68 -4.57 -0.59 0.23
N LEU A 69 -5.40 0.06 -0.58
CA LEU A 69 -5.69 1.49 -0.52
C LEU A 69 -7.14 1.76 -0.08
N PRO A 70 -7.46 2.95 0.45
CA PRO A 70 -8.84 3.39 0.62
C PRO A 70 -9.54 3.52 -0.73
N GLY A 71 -10.88 3.42 -0.73
CA GLY A 71 -11.68 3.48 -1.96
C GLY A 71 -11.92 4.88 -2.53
N SER A 72 -11.54 5.95 -1.81
CA SER A 72 -11.75 7.32 -2.30
C SER A 72 -10.72 7.67 -3.38
N THR A 73 -11.16 8.37 -4.43
CA THR A 73 -10.30 8.79 -5.55
C THR A 73 -9.09 9.57 -5.08
N GLY A 74 -9.27 10.52 -4.15
CA GLY A 74 -8.16 11.32 -3.60
C GLY A 74 -7.13 10.49 -2.86
N ALA A 75 -7.54 9.48 -2.08
CA ALA A 75 -6.62 8.58 -1.40
C ALA A 75 -5.82 7.72 -2.39
N VAL A 76 -6.47 7.22 -3.43
CA VAL A 76 -5.81 6.45 -4.50
C VAL A 76 -4.80 7.33 -5.23
N GLU A 77 -5.19 8.53 -5.65
CA GLU A 77 -4.32 9.47 -6.35
C GLU A 77 -3.11 9.87 -5.48
N LEU A 78 -3.33 10.16 -4.20
CA LEU A 78 -2.27 10.47 -3.25
C LEU A 78 -1.26 9.34 -3.12
N ALA A 79 -1.74 8.10 -2.88
CA ALA A 79 -0.87 6.93 -2.76
C ALA A 79 -0.10 6.65 -4.06
N MET A 80 -0.79 6.69 -5.19
CA MET A 80 -0.19 6.43 -6.50
C MET A 80 0.90 7.45 -6.82
N THR A 81 0.60 8.73 -6.69
CA THR A 81 1.51 9.80 -7.14
C THR A 81 2.66 10.06 -6.18
N LYS A 82 2.44 9.93 -4.86
CA LYS A 82 3.45 10.29 -3.85
C LYS A 82 4.28 9.11 -3.38
N LEU A 83 3.78 7.88 -3.47
CA LEU A 83 4.42 6.71 -2.88
C LEU A 83 4.66 5.59 -3.89
N LEU A 84 3.63 5.15 -4.63
CA LEU A 84 3.73 3.93 -5.43
C LEU A 84 4.44 4.15 -6.78
N LEU A 85 4.07 5.15 -7.58
CA LEU A 85 4.72 5.39 -8.87
C LEU A 85 6.23 5.68 -8.74
N PRO A 86 6.70 6.45 -7.73
CA PRO A 86 8.13 6.67 -7.53
C PRO A 86 8.90 5.40 -7.13
N GLU A 87 8.30 4.53 -6.31
CA GLU A 87 9.04 3.43 -5.65
C GLU A 87 8.78 2.05 -6.25
N LEU A 88 7.66 1.81 -6.94
CA LEU A 88 7.26 0.46 -7.36
C LEU A 88 8.32 -0.24 -8.21
N GLY A 89 9.00 0.49 -9.09
CA GLY A 89 10.11 -0.07 -9.87
C GLY A 89 11.26 -0.55 -8.98
N HIS A 90 11.64 0.26 -7.99
CA HIS A 90 12.69 -0.10 -7.03
C HIS A 90 12.26 -1.24 -6.10
N MET A 91 11.00 -1.27 -5.66
CA MET A 91 10.43 -2.36 -4.86
C MET A 91 10.53 -3.70 -5.61
N LEU A 92 10.19 -3.73 -6.90
CA LEU A 92 10.27 -4.94 -7.72
C LEU A 92 11.71 -5.39 -7.96
N PHE A 93 12.62 -4.44 -8.18
CA PHE A 93 14.05 -4.71 -8.30
C PHE A 93 14.61 -5.39 -7.04
N LEU A 94 14.32 -4.83 -5.86
CA LEU A 94 14.73 -5.41 -4.58
C LEU A 94 14.11 -6.79 -4.34
N LEU A 95 12.84 -6.97 -4.67
CA LEU A 95 12.12 -8.22 -4.48
C LEU A 95 12.67 -9.35 -5.36
N ARG A 96 13.13 -9.04 -6.57
CA ARG A 96 13.76 -9.99 -7.51
C ARG A 96 15.20 -10.35 -7.11
N GLY A 97 15.77 -9.67 -6.12
CA GLY A 97 17.15 -9.91 -5.68
C GLY A 97 18.19 -9.50 -6.72
N GLU A 98 17.83 -8.63 -7.66
CA GLU A 98 18.78 -8.03 -8.59
C GLU A 98 19.71 -7.12 -7.78
N ARG A 99 21.00 -7.47 -7.70
CA ARG A 99 21.98 -6.66 -6.96
C ARG A 99 22.17 -5.32 -7.67
N HIS A 100 22.24 -4.24 -6.90
CA HIS A 100 22.86 -3.00 -7.39
C HIS A 100 24.27 -3.35 -7.88
N ALA A 101 24.54 -3.06 -9.15
CA ALA A 101 25.91 -2.89 -9.62
C ALA A 101 26.46 -1.66 -8.91
N HIS A 102 27.13 -1.88 -7.78
CA HIS A 102 28.12 -0.97 -7.24
C HIS A 102 29.49 -1.39 -7.77
#